data_AF-A0AAN7NB99-F1
#
_entry.id   AF-A0AAN7NB99-F1
#
_cell.length_a   1.000
_cell.length_b   1.000
_cell.length_c   1.000
_cell.angle_alpha   90.00
_cell.angle_beta   90.00
_cell.angle_gamma   90.00
#
_symmetry.space_group_name_H-M   'P 1'
#
loop_
_entity.id
_entity.type
_entity.pdbx_description
1 polymer ?
#
loop_
_entity_poly.entity_id
_entity_poly.type
_entity_poly.pdbx_seq_one_letter_code
_entity_poly.pdbx_strand_id
1 'polypeptide(L)'
;MDSGIQTCPSLQVKESNGIHGSVMEVMISFFLFQYLPISATQHLCLPVFTCLLALAASLPAFDIKNLHLLNGTLDEIMNVPSESSQLDNDGKHVRQVRDIAPHQPAGHGWPKDCSEIPAGSRSGVYIIQPKGLHHLVVYCEMNVTNGGWTVIQRNQKDTPVTWAESWSTYKYGFGNVRSEYWLGTEYIHQISKQKVYQVRFVIQDSTDNINFADYNLFSVEDESHGYRLRLGSYTGTAGDAMTSDNPNTMHDNMKFSTKDRDQDTYSKNCAYSYEGGWWYSACYSVRLNFKGGMTWGSLCKGNCKSSLILIKPALYC
;
A
#
# COMPACT_ATOMS: atom_id res chain seq x y z
N MET A 1 -35.37 -35.79 12.25
CA MET A 1 -35.44 -35.46 10.81
C MET A 1 -34.14 -34.75 10.49
N ASP A 2 -33.29 -35.50 9.81
CA ASP A 2 -31.95 -35.14 9.36
C ASP A 2 -31.98 -34.11 8.21
N SER A 3 -30.79 -33.60 7.90
CA SER A 3 -30.35 -32.86 6.69
C SER A 3 -30.43 -31.31 6.76
N GLY A 4 -29.40 -30.55 6.38
CA GLY A 4 -28.16 -30.92 5.70
C GLY A 4 -27.06 -29.88 5.87
N ILE A 5 -25.84 -30.38 6.08
CA ILE A 5 -24.59 -29.62 6.02
C ILE A 5 -24.26 -29.42 4.54
N GLN A 6 -24.28 -28.17 4.08
CA GLN A 6 -23.89 -27.82 2.72
C GLN A 6 -22.37 -27.65 2.68
N THR A 7 -21.69 -28.61 2.06
CA THR A 7 -20.26 -28.59 1.80
C THR A 7 -19.97 -27.83 0.51
N CYS A 8 -19.00 -26.92 0.53
CA CYS A 8 -18.54 -26.20 -0.65
C CYS A 8 -17.70 -27.12 -1.55
N PRO A 9 -17.88 -27.10 -2.89
CA PRO A 9 -17.05 -27.88 -3.79
C PRO A 9 -15.64 -27.29 -3.91
N SER A 10 -14.65 -28.15 -3.80
CA SER A 10 -13.23 -27.87 -4.06
C SER A 10 -13.00 -27.81 -5.57
N LEU A 11 -12.48 -26.68 -6.07
CA LEU A 11 -11.99 -26.58 -7.44
C LEU A 11 -10.73 -27.45 -7.59
N GLN A 12 -10.87 -28.55 -8.33
CA GLN A 12 -9.75 -29.35 -8.84
C GLN A 12 -9.20 -28.67 -10.09
N VAL A 13 -8.00 -28.10 -10.01
CA VAL A 13 -7.25 -27.63 -11.19
C VAL A 13 -6.50 -28.83 -11.76
N LYS A 14 -6.85 -29.20 -13.00
CA LYS A 14 -6.13 -30.21 -13.78
C LYS A 14 -4.70 -29.77 -14.05
N GLU A 15 -3.74 -30.61 -13.67
CA GLU A 15 -2.37 -30.57 -14.18
C GLU A 15 -2.35 -30.93 -15.67
N SER A 16 -1.63 -30.15 -16.47
CA SER A 16 -1.12 -30.59 -17.77
C SER A 16 0.40 -30.37 -17.80
N ASN A 17 1.12 -31.47 -17.96
CA ASN A 17 2.57 -31.54 -18.07
C ASN A 17 3.09 -31.13 -19.46
N GLY A 18 4.30 -30.53 -19.47
CA GLY A 18 5.26 -30.49 -20.58
C GLY A 18 5.26 -29.18 -21.37
N ILE A 19 6.39 -28.56 -21.76
CA ILE A 19 7.75 -29.06 -21.98
C ILE A 19 8.78 -27.91 -21.82
N HIS A 20 9.95 -28.29 -21.31
CA HIS A 20 11.30 -27.70 -21.31
C HIS A 20 11.59 -26.27 -21.83
N GLY A 21 12.39 -25.55 -21.04
CA GLY A 21 13.26 -24.46 -21.48
C GLY A 21 14.07 -23.86 -20.35
N SER A 22 15.18 -24.51 -19.96
CA SER A 22 16.33 -23.89 -19.29
C SER A 22 16.87 -22.77 -20.23
N VAL A 23 17.50 -21.67 -19.85
CA VAL A 23 18.63 -21.47 -18.93
C VAL A 23 18.72 -19.96 -18.61
N MET A 24 19.22 -19.70 -17.41
CA MET A 24 19.79 -18.48 -16.85
C MET A 24 20.73 -17.65 -17.75
N GLU A 25 20.87 -16.39 -17.31
CA GLU A 25 22.05 -15.49 -17.39
C GLU A 25 22.27 -14.61 -18.64
N VAL A 26 22.01 -13.31 -18.44
CA VAL A 26 22.68 -12.22 -19.15
C VAL A 26 23.57 -11.51 -18.14
N MET A 27 24.87 -11.82 -18.14
CA MET A 27 25.89 -10.95 -17.57
C MET A 27 26.85 -10.48 -18.66
N ILE A 28 26.90 -9.16 -18.76
CA ILE A 28 27.80 -8.34 -19.55
C ILE A 28 29.23 -8.56 -19.05
N SER A 29 30.18 -8.83 -19.95
CA SER A 29 31.60 -8.48 -19.79
C SER A 29 32.35 -8.47 -21.12
N PHE A 30 32.81 -7.27 -21.45
CA PHE A 30 33.87 -6.98 -22.41
C PHE A 30 35.17 -7.65 -21.97
N PHE A 31 35.95 -8.20 -22.92
CA PHE A 31 37.35 -7.83 -23.20
C PHE A 31 37.98 -8.87 -24.16
N LEU A 32 38.41 -8.37 -25.32
CA LEU A 32 39.16 -9.08 -26.35
C LEU A 32 40.57 -9.45 -25.85
N PHE A 33 40.92 -10.72 -25.95
CA PHE A 33 42.29 -11.20 -25.93
C PHE A 33 42.97 -10.90 -27.27
N GLN A 34 44.09 -10.17 -27.26
CA GLN A 34 45.11 -10.25 -28.30
C GLN A 34 46.46 -10.61 -27.68
N TYR A 35 47.16 -11.47 -28.42
CA TYR A 35 48.39 -12.20 -28.14
C TYR A 35 49.63 -11.32 -27.92
N LEU A 36 50.60 -11.82 -27.13
CA LEU A 36 52.03 -12.09 -27.50
C LEU A 36 52.89 -12.45 -26.24
N PRO A 37 54.10 -13.05 -26.40
CA PRO A 37 54.56 -14.15 -25.56
C PRO A 37 55.63 -13.79 -24.51
N ILE A 38 55.90 -14.79 -23.68
CA ILE A 38 56.77 -14.87 -22.50
C ILE A 38 58.26 -14.69 -22.85
N SER A 39 58.98 -13.91 -22.04
CA SER A 39 60.40 -14.17 -21.70
C SER A 39 60.74 -13.60 -20.31
N ALA A 40 61.66 -14.28 -19.62
CA ALA A 40 61.91 -14.29 -18.19
C ALA A 40 62.86 -13.19 -17.67
N THR A 41 62.73 -12.83 -16.39
CA THR A 41 63.74 -12.97 -15.29
C THR A 41 63.55 -11.96 -14.14
N GLN A 42 63.50 -12.51 -12.92
CA GLN A 42 64.02 -12.05 -11.61
C GLN A 42 63.67 -10.67 -10.98
N HIS A 43 63.00 -10.80 -9.81
CA HIS A 43 63.20 -10.15 -8.50
C HIS A 43 62.80 -8.68 -8.22
N LEU A 44 62.00 -8.58 -7.13
CA LEU A 44 61.93 -7.58 -6.04
C LEU A 44 60.82 -6.50 -6.05
N CYS A 45 60.09 -6.48 -4.91
CA CYS A 45 59.27 -5.40 -4.30
C CYS A 45 57.95 -5.06 -5.01
N LEU A 46 56.76 -5.02 -4.39
CA LEU A 46 56.31 -4.58 -3.05
C LEU A 46 55.00 -5.31 -2.64
N PRO A 47 54.60 -5.23 -1.35
CA PRO A 47 53.55 -6.04 -0.75
C PRO A 47 52.17 -5.36 -0.73
N VAL A 48 51.16 -6.13 -0.29
CA VAL A 48 49.83 -5.70 0.18
C VAL A 48 48.76 -5.45 -0.90
N PHE A 49 48.16 -6.54 -1.37
CA PHE A 49 46.73 -6.55 -1.71
C PHE A 49 46.09 -7.76 -1.04
N THR A 50 46.10 -7.77 0.30
CA THR A 50 45.20 -8.65 1.06
C THR A 50 43.79 -8.15 0.84
N CYS A 51 43.11 -8.78 -0.13
CA CYS A 51 41.69 -9.10 -0.14
C CYS A 51 40.81 -8.25 0.80
N LEU A 52 40.40 -7.07 0.33
CA LEU A 52 39.26 -6.31 0.86
C LEU A 52 37.97 -6.69 0.10
N LEU A 53 37.81 -7.98 -0.20
CA LEU A 53 36.65 -8.56 -0.87
C LEU A 53 36.08 -9.68 0.01
N ALA A 54 35.29 -9.26 1.01
CA ALA A 54 34.31 -10.00 1.80
C ALA A 54 34.24 -9.27 3.14
N LEU A 55 33.25 -8.41 3.40
CA LEU A 55 31.88 -8.81 3.67
C LEU A 55 30.93 -7.70 3.23
N ALA A 56 30.47 -7.73 1.98
CA ALA A 56 29.11 -7.27 1.71
C ALA A 56 28.21 -8.44 2.09
N ALA A 57 27.95 -8.61 3.39
CA ALA A 57 26.86 -9.46 3.83
C ALA A 57 25.59 -8.83 3.24
N SER A 58 25.07 -9.42 2.17
CA SER A 58 23.77 -9.08 1.62
C SER A 58 22.73 -9.38 2.70
N LEU A 59 22.33 -8.35 3.44
CA LEU A 59 21.10 -8.40 4.23
C LEU A 59 20.00 -8.91 3.29
N PRO A 60 19.10 -9.81 3.72
CA PRO A 60 17.79 -9.84 3.10
C PRO A 60 17.13 -8.52 3.50
N ALA A 61 17.45 -7.44 2.78
CA ALA A 61 16.67 -6.22 2.82
C ALA A 61 15.32 -6.63 2.25
N PHE A 62 14.36 -6.95 3.13
CA PHE A 62 13.00 -7.20 2.71
C PHE A 62 12.53 -5.96 1.95
N ASP A 63 12.28 -6.12 0.65
CA ASP A 63 11.96 -5.03 -0.26
C ASP A 63 10.61 -4.40 0.13
N ILE A 64 10.66 -3.15 0.60
CA ILE A 64 9.49 -2.34 0.95
C ILE A 64 9.14 -1.45 -0.24
N LYS A 65 8.10 -1.83 -0.98
CA LYS A 65 7.80 -1.19 -2.28
C LYS A 65 7.33 0.25 -2.19
N ASN A 66 6.73 0.65 -1.08
CA ASN A 66 6.19 1.99 -0.87
C ASN A 66 6.90 2.76 0.25
N LEU A 67 8.18 2.44 0.52
CA LEU A 67 8.97 3.11 1.57
C LEU A 67 9.06 4.63 1.35
N HIS A 68 8.96 5.10 0.11
CA HIS A 68 8.91 6.52 -0.23
C HIS A 68 7.75 7.28 0.44
N LEU A 69 6.67 6.60 0.82
CA LEU A 69 5.54 7.20 1.53
C LEU A 69 5.85 7.57 2.99
N LEU A 70 6.92 7.03 3.59
CA LEU A 70 7.27 7.34 4.98
C LEU A 70 7.82 8.77 5.13
N ASN A 71 8.65 9.18 4.16
CA ASN A 71 9.41 10.42 4.20
C ASN A 71 10.01 10.69 5.60
N GLY A 72 10.74 9.70 6.14
CA GLY A 72 11.15 9.59 7.54
C GLY A 72 12.17 8.47 7.77
N THR A 73 12.39 8.10 9.03
CA THR A 73 13.37 7.05 9.42
C THR A 73 12.68 5.74 9.79
N LEU A 74 13.38 4.62 9.61
CA LEU A 74 12.83 3.29 9.91
C LEU A 74 12.49 3.09 11.40
N ASP A 75 13.18 3.81 12.31
CA ASP A 75 12.94 3.74 13.76
C ASP A 75 11.54 4.26 14.16
N GLU A 76 10.86 4.96 13.26
CA GLU A 76 9.50 5.46 13.46
C GLU A 76 8.43 4.39 13.16
N ILE A 77 8.83 3.24 12.62
CA ILE A 77 7.94 2.11 12.33
C ILE A 77 7.75 1.28 13.60
N MET A 78 6.50 1.17 14.04
CA MET A 78 6.13 0.60 15.35
C MET A 78 6.50 -0.88 15.53
N ASN A 79 6.61 -1.65 14.45
CA ASN A 79 6.93 -3.08 14.47
C ASN A 79 8.33 -3.39 13.90
N VAL A 80 9.21 -2.40 13.82
CA VAL A 80 10.65 -2.60 13.61
C VAL A 80 11.34 -2.51 14.97
N PRO A 81 12.15 -3.50 15.39
CA PRO A 81 12.89 -3.41 16.65
C PRO A 81 13.83 -2.20 16.62
N SER A 82 13.73 -1.32 17.61
CA SER A 82 14.74 -0.29 17.83
C SER A 82 16.02 -0.97 18.32
N GLU A 83 17.18 -0.60 17.75
CA GLU A 83 18.47 -1.03 18.30
C GLU A 83 18.54 -0.63 19.77
N SER A 84 18.49 -1.61 20.69
CA SER A 84 18.76 -1.34 22.09
C SER A 84 20.24 -0.98 22.22
N SER A 85 20.55 0.29 22.44
CA SER A 85 21.88 0.70 22.92
C SER A 85 22.08 0.15 24.33
N GLN A 86 22.59 -1.08 24.44
CA GLN A 86 23.11 -1.59 25.71
C GLN A 86 24.43 -0.88 25.99
N LEU A 87 24.39 0.13 26.87
CA LEU A 87 25.58 0.62 27.57
C LEU A 87 25.96 -0.44 28.61
N ASP A 88 26.88 -1.33 28.26
CA ASP A 88 27.56 -2.16 29.24
C ASP A 88 28.76 -1.41 29.84
N ASN A 89 28.89 -1.59 31.15
CA ASN A 89 29.70 -0.80 32.07
C ASN A 89 31.18 -1.25 32.11
N ASP A 90 31.79 -1.50 30.96
CA ASP A 90 33.23 -1.78 30.86
C ASP A 90 33.78 -1.13 29.61
N GLY A 91 34.59 -0.08 29.79
CA GLY A 91 35.04 0.87 28.77
C GLY A 91 35.98 0.29 27.70
N LYS A 92 35.51 -0.71 26.94
CA LYS A 92 36.24 -1.31 25.82
C LYS A 92 35.35 -1.33 24.58
N HIS A 93 35.59 -0.35 23.72
CA HIS A 93 34.91 -0.22 22.44
C HIS A 93 35.36 -1.34 21.48
N VAL A 94 34.67 -2.49 21.53
CA VAL A 94 34.72 -3.51 20.47
C VAL A 94 33.46 -3.32 19.63
N ARG A 95 33.62 -2.87 18.39
CA ARG A 95 32.54 -2.89 17.39
C ARG A 95 32.15 -4.36 17.13
N GLN A 96 31.18 -4.88 17.88
CA GLN A 96 30.44 -6.06 17.43
C GLN A 96 29.41 -5.59 16.41
N VAL A 97 29.79 -5.63 15.13
CA VAL A 97 28.82 -5.78 14.04
C VAL A 97 28.29 -7.19 14.18
N ARG A 98 27.22 -7.37 14.97
CA ARG A 98 26.37 -8.55 14.85
C ARG A 98 25.22 -8.14 13.96
N ASP A 99 25.07 -8.86 12.87
CA ASP A 99 23.96 -8.76 11.92
C ASP A 99 22.63 -8.86 12.68
N ILE A 100 21.92 -7.75 12.82
CA ILE A 100 20.55 -7.75 13.34
C ILE A 100 19.62 -7.60 12.13
N ALA A 101 19.23 -8.75 11.57
CA ALA A 101 17.92 -8.80 10.92
C ALA A 101 16.87 -8.43 11.98
N PRO A 102 15.84 -7.62 11.68
CA PRO A 102 14.72 -7.42 12.58
C PRO A 102 14.21 -8.79 13.04
N HIS A 103 14.43 -9.12 14.32
CA HIS A 103 13.92 -10.37 14.86
C HIS A 103 12.40 -10.34 14.71
N GLN A 104 11.89 -11.27 13.90
CA GLN A 104 10.47 -11.52 13.72
C GLN A 104 9.80 -11.59 15.11
N PRO A 105 8.62 -10.97 15.30
CA PRO A 105 7.82 -11.25 16.48
C PRO A 105 7.65 -12.77 16.58
N ALA A 106 8.00 -13.34 17.72
CA ALA A 106 8.08 -14.79 17.92
C ALA A 106 6.82 -15.50 17.38
N GLY A 107 6.99 -16.30 16.31
CA GLY A 107 6.04 -17.31 15.86
C GLY A 107 5.08 -16.94 14.72
N HIS A 108 4.92 -15.68 14.34
CA HIS A 108 4.00 -15.28 13.26
C HIS A 108 4.69 -14.28 12.32
N GLY A 109 4.57 -14.49 11.00
CA GLY A 109 5.12 -13.58 10.00
C GLY A 109 4.54 -12.16 10.09
N TRP A 110 4.93 -11.26 9.20
CA TRP A 110 4.40 -9.89 9.17
C TRP A 110 2.87 -9.89 9.06
N PRO A 111 2.18 -8.97 9.76
CA PRO A 111 0.72 -8.88 9.70
C PRO A 111 0.27 -8.59 8.26
N LYS A 112 -0.78 -9.28 7.79
CA LYS A 112 -1.25 -9.10 6.40
C LYS A 112 -1.94 -7.76 6.14
N ASP A 113 -2.50 -7.19 7.20
CA ASP A 113 -3.11 -5.88 7.27
C ASP A 113 -3.18 -5.44 8.75
N CYS A 114 -3.66 -4.23 9.02
CA CYS A 114 -3.71 -3.70 10.38
C CYS A 114 -4.60 -4.51 11.34
N SER A 115 -5.51 -5.36 10.86
CA SER A 115 -6.39 -6.16 11.72
C SER A 115 -5.69 -7.34 12.40
N GLU A 116 -4.51 -7.72 11.91
CA GLU A 116 -3.65 -8.74 12.53
C GLU A 116 -2.69 -8.14 13.59
N ILE A 117 -2.72 -6.82 13.80
CA ILE A 117 -1.97 -6.15 14.87
C ILE A 117 -2.70 -6.38 16.22
N PRO A 118 -1.97 -6.68 17.31
CA PRO A 118 -2.58 -6.92 18.62
C PRO A 118 -3.51 -5.78 19.08
N ALA A 119 -4.65 -6.16 19.67
CA ALA A 119 -5.55 -5.21 20.29
C ALA A 119 -4.84 -4.46 21.43
N GLY A 120 -5.05 -3.15 21.52
CA GLY A 120 -4.36 -2.29 22.49
C GLY A 120 -3.02 -1.71 22.01
N SER A 121 -2.52 -2.12 20.85
CA SER A 121 -1.41 -1.43 20.18
C SER A 121 -1.79 0.00 19.80
N ARG A 122 -0.79 0.89 19.69
CA ARG A 122 -1.01 2.31 19.38
C ARG A 122 -1.26 2.52 17.88
N SER A 123 -2.10 3.49 17.53
CA SER A 123 -2.17 3.97 16.14
C SER A 123 -0.81 4.51 15.68
N GLY A 124 -0.43 4.22 14.45
CA GLY A 124 0.90 4.58 13.96
C GLY A 124 1.26 3.92 12.64
N VAL A 125 2.53 4.04 12.27
CA VAL A 125 3.05 3.46 11.04
C VAL A 125 3.54 2.03 11.32
N TYR A 126 3.11 1.08 10.49
CA TYR A 126 3.48 -0.32 10.59
C TYR A 126 3.90 -0.85 9.22
N ILE A 127 4.74 -1.89 9.22
CA ILE A 127 4.96 -2.74 8.06
C ILE A 127 3.94 -3.88 8.07
N ILE A 128 3.26 -4.07 6.94
CA ILE A 128 2.38 -5.20 6.66
C ILE A 128 2.93 -6.01 5.48
N GLN A 129 2.53 -7.27 5.36
CA GLN A 129 2.83 -8.14 4.22
C GLN A 129 1.55 -8.81 3.72
N PRO A 130 0.79 -8.15 2.83
CA PRO A 130 -0.37 -8.77 2.19
C PRO A 130 0.02 -10.08 1.48
N LYS A 131 -0.90 -11.04 1.42
CA LYS A 131 -0.65 -12.37 0.84
C LYS A 131 -0.17 -12.27 -0.61
N GLY A 132 1.04 -12.76 -0.86
CA GLY A 132 1.64 -12.75 -2.19
C GLY A 132 2.16 -11.39 -2.64
N LEU A 133 2.29 -10.43 -1.71
CA LEU A 133 2.83 -9.11 -1.97
C LEU A 133 4.15 -8.90 -1.19
N HIS A 134 4.91 -7.91 -1.64
CA HIS A 134 6.03 -7.34 -0.91
C HIS A 134 5.55 -6.61 0.37
N HIS A 135 6.51 -6.21 1.20
CA HIS A 135 6.24 -5.44 2.40
C HIS A 135 5.74 -4.06 2.03
N LEU A 136 4.74 -3.58 2.76
CA LEU A 136 4.19 -2.24 2.61
C LEU A 136 4.21 -1.51 3.95
N VAL A 137 4.52 -0.23 3.90
CA VAL A 137 4.33 0.70 5.00
C VAL A 137 2.93 1.29 4.93
N VAL A 138 2.17 1.20 6.02
CA VAL A 138 0.80 1.71 6.14
C VAL A 138 0.60 2.43 7.47
N TYR A 139 -0.40 3.30 7.53
CA TYR A 139 -0.88 3.81 8.81
C TYR A 139 -2.01 2.91 9.33
N CYS A 140 -1.83 2.39 10.53
CA CYS A 140 -2.84 1.61 11.23
C CYS A 140 -3.55 2.47 12.28
N GLU A 141 -4.87 2.57 12.15
CA GLU A 141 -5.73 3.19 13.16
C GLU A 141 -6.22 2.11 14.12
N MET A 142 -5.71 2.16 15.35
CA MET A 142 -5.94 1.16 16.40
C MET A 142 -6.87 1.64 17.52
N ASN A 143 -7.18 2.93 17.59
CA ASN A 143 -7.92 3.51 18.71
C ASN A 143 -9.43 3.63 18.41
N VAL A 144 -9.82 3.77 17.15
CA VAL A 144 -11.22 4.00 16.75
C VAL A 144 -11.91 2.70 16.36
N THR A 145 -13.14 2.49 16.86
CA THR A 145 -14.02 1.36 16.46
C THR A 145 -13.35 -0.01 16.46
N ASN A 146 -12.85 -0.40 17.64
CA ASN A 146 -12.16 -1.67 17.87
C ASN A 146 -10.84 -1.83 17.09
N GLY A 147 -10.28 -0.73 16.57
CA GLY A 147 -8.96 -0.68 15.94
C GLY A 147 -8.81 -1.59 14.71
N GLY A 148 -7.56 -1.81 14.30
CA GLY A 148 -7.23 -2.73 13.20
C GLY A 148 -7.60 -2.21 11.81
N TRP A 149 -7.71 -0.90 11.66
CA TRP A 149 -8.07 -0.26 10.39
C TRP A 149 -6.81 0.14 9.62
N THR A 150 -6.74 -0.27 8.35
CA THR A 150 -5.69 0.18 7.43
C THR A 150 -6.16 1.45 6.74
N VAL A 151 -5.45 2.56 6.96
CA VAL A 151 -5.74 3.81 6.24
C VAL A 151 -5.27 3.67 4.80
N ILE A 152 -6.09 4.06 3.83
CA ILE A 152 -5.73 4.02 2.40
C ILE A 152 -5.72 5.41 1.75
N GLN A 153 -6.38 6.36 2.38
CA GLN A 153 -6.38 7.76 1.99
C GLN A 153 -6.55 8.64 3.22
N ARG A 154 -5.81 9.74 3.26
CA ARG A 154 -6.05 10.84 4.20
C ARG A 154 -5.88 12.15 3.44
N ASN A 155 -6.80 13.09 3.63
CA ASN A 155 -6.70 14.42 3.03
C ASN A 155 -7.24 15.50 3.98
N GLN A 156 -6.73 16.71 3.82
CA GLN A 156 -7.18 17.91 4.50
C GLN A 156 -7.33 19.05 3.49
N LYS A 157 -8.21 20.00 3.77
CA LYS A 157 -8.51 21.14 2.90
C LYS A 157 -7.26 21.91 2.51
N ASP A 158 -6.37 22.16 3.47
CA ASP A 158 -5.17 22.96 3.30
C ASP A 158 -3.94 22.11 2.97
N THR A 159 -4.17 20.95 2.35
CA THR A 159 -3.13 19.98 1.98
C THR A 159 -2.03 20.59 1.09
N PRO A 160 -0.75 20.27 1.35
CA PRO A 160 0.33 20.58 0.41
C PRO A 160 0.37 19.60 -0.77
N VAL A 161 -0.29 18.45 -0.66
CA VAL A 161 -0.28 17.38 -1.67
C VAL A 161 -1.05 17.81 -2.92
N THR A 162 -0.44 17.58 -4.09
CA THR A 162 -1.13 17.70 -5.37
C THR A 162 -1.91 16.42 -5.63
N TRP A 163 -3.23 16.51 -5.78
CA TRP A 163 -4.08 15.37 -6.09
C TRP A 163 -4.26 15.13 -7.59
N ALA A 164 -4.01 16.13 -8.44
CA ALA A 164 -4.06 16.03 -9.90
C ALA A 164 -2.83 15.29 -10.45
N GLU A 165 -2.68 14.02 -10.08
CA GLU A 165 -1.54 13.16 -10.42
C GLU A 165 -1.85 12.17 -11.56
N SER A 166 -0.79 11.60 -12.13
CA SER A 166 -0.86 10.64 -13.23
C SER A 166 -1.36 9.26 -12.78
N TRP A 167 -1.74 8.43 -13.74
CA TRP A 167 -2.11 7.02 -13.52
C TRP A 167 -1.04 6.26 -12.74
N SER A 168 0.22 6.39 -13.17
CA SER A 168 1.36 5.70 -12.55
C SER A 168 1.56 6.12 -11.08
N THR A 169 1.39 7.41 -10.79
CA THR A 169 1.53 7.95 -9.43
C THR A 169 0.38 7.47 -8.54
N TYR A 170 -0.86 7.48 -9.02
CA TYR A 170 -1.99 6.89 -8.29
C TYR A 170 -1.84 5.38 -8.08
N LYS A 171 -1.29 4.66 -9.06
CA LYS A 171 -1.08 3.21 -8.98
C LYS A 171 -0.18 2.82 -7.80
N TYR A 172 0.93 3.53 -7.60
CA TYR A 172 1.95 3.20 -6.60
C TYR A 172 1.98 4.12 -5.37
N GLY A 173 1.05 5.06 -5.28
CA GLY A 173 0.85 5.90 -4.11
C GLY A 173 1.78 7.10 -4.04
N PHE A 174 1.33 8.12 -3.31
CA PHE A 174 2.04 9.39 -3.12
C PHE A 174 1.59 10.08 -1.82
N GLY A 175 2.33 11.11 -1.42
CA GLY A 175 2.11 11.83 -0.16
C GLY A 175 2.94 11.24 0.99
N ASN A 176 2.49 11.47 2.21
CA ASN A 176 3.13 10.99 3.43
C ASN A 176 2.16 10.16 4.27
N VAL A 177 2.49 8.89 4.53
CA VAL A 177 1.66 7.94 5.29
C VAL A 177 1.27 8.46 6.68
N ARG A 178 2.03 9.41 7.23
CA ARG A 178 1.76 10.06 8.53
C ARG A 178 0.79 11.24 8.42
N SER A 179 0.65 11.85 7.25
CA SER A 179 -0.27 12.97 6.98
C SER A 179 -1.16 12.65 5.78
N GLU A 180 -1.23 13.51 4.78
CA GLU A 180 -2.03 13.35 3.57
C GLU A 180 -1.33 12.42 2.58
N TYR A 181 -2.04 11.39 2.15
CA TYR A 181 -1.51 10.43 1.18
C TYR A 181 -2.60 9.62 0.50
N TRP A 182 -2.20 8.99 -0.60
CA TRP A 182 -2.89 7.90 -1.25
C TRP A 182 -1.99 6.67 -1.18
N LEU A 183 -2.50 5.56 -0.64
CA LEU A 183 -1.69 4.35 -0.45
C LEU A 183 -1.12 3.82 -1.78
N GLY A 184 -1.93 3.87 -2.84
CA GLY A 184 -1.62 3.29 -4.15
C GLY A 184 -2.71 2.32 -4.57
N THR A 185 -3.32 2.55 -5.75
CA THR A 185 -4.49 1.79 -6.20
C THR A 185 -4.16 0.31 -6.41
N GLU A 186 -2.93 -0.01 -6.84
CA GLU A 186 -2.47 -1.39 -6.93
C GLU A 186 -2.41 -2.05 -5.55
N TYR A 187 -1.85 -1.38 -4.55
CA TYR A 187 -1.76 -1.93 -3.20
C TYR A 187 -3.14 -2.10 -2.56
N ILE A 188 -4.07 -1.17 -2.81
CA ILE A 188 -5.46 -1.28 -2.35
C ILE A 188 -6.16 -2.49 -2.99
N HIS A 189 -5.97 -2.74 -4.28
CA HIS A 189 -6.45 -3.96 -4.95
C HIS A 189 -5.87 -5.22 -4.28
N GLN A 190 -4.54 -5.27 -4.10
CA GLN A 190 -3.85 -6.42 -3.53
C GLN A 190 -4.25 -6.70 -2.07
N ILE A 191 -4.58 -5.66 -1.28
CA ILE A 191 -5.10 -5.83 0.08
C ILE A 191 -6.55 -6.32 0.04
N SER A 192 -7.41 -5.65 -0.74
CA SER A 192 -8.86 -5.93 -0.76
C SER A 192 -9.23 -7.28 -1.38
N LYS A 193 -8.34 -7.92 -2.15
CA LYS A 193 -8.55 -9.28 -2.68
C LYS A 193 -8.30 -10.40 -1.66
N GLN A 194 -7.71 -10.11 -0.50
CA GLN A 194 -7.27 -11.16 0.44
C GLN A 194 -8.43 -11.85 1.16
N LYS A 195 -9.49 -11.09 1.44
CA LYS A 195 -10.69 -11.47 2.22
C LYS A 195 -11.83 -10.55 1.76
N VAL A 196 -13.02 -10.71 2.33
CA VAL A 196 -14.06 -9.68 2.25
C VAL A 196 -13.65 -8.52 3.15
N TYR A 197 -13.46 -7.34 2.57
CA TYR A 197 -13.19 -6.10 3.33
C TYR A 197 -14.45 -5.24 3.41
N GLN A 198 -14.51 -4.41 4.44
CA GLN A 198 -15.39 -3.27 4.55
C GLN A 198 -14.57 -1.98 4.43
N VAL A 199 -15.22 -0.89 4.03
CA VAL A 199 -14.61 0.44 3.97
C VAL A 199 -15.40 1.42 4.81
N ARG A 200 -14.68 2.30 5.50
CA ARG A 200 -15.23 3.46 6.21
C ARG A 200 -14.64 4.72 5.60
N PHE A 201 -15.53 5.62 5.20
CA PHE A 201 -15.21 7.01 4.90
C PHE A 201 -15.52 7.84 6.14
N VAL A 202 -14.55 8.62 6.62
CA VAL A 202 -14.75 9.61 7.70
C VAL A 202 -14.58 10.99 7.09
N ILE A 203 -15.56 11.85 7.30
CA ILE A 203 -15.67 13.16 6.67
C ILE A 203 -15.88 14.21 7.76
N GLN A 204 -15.02 15.23 7.78
CA GLN A 204 -15.23 16.42 8.60
C GLN A 204 -15.88 17.51 7.76
N ASP A 205 -17.10 17.90 8.11
CA ASP A 205 -17.85 18.93 7.39
C ASP A 205 -17.32 20.35 7.69
N SER A 206 -17.93 21.36 7.06
CA SER A 206 -17.53 22.77 7.26
C SER A 206 -17.75 23.29 8.68
N THR A 207 -18.61 22.64 9.46
CA THR A 207 -18.97 22.97 10.85
C THR A 207 -18.22 22.13 11.88
N ASP A 208 -17.16 21.40 11.46
CA ASP A 208 -16.34 20.53 12.30
C ASP A 208 -17.03 19.28 12.84
N ASN A 209 -18.22 18.93 12.33
CA ASN A 209 -18.83 17.64 12.68
C ASN A 209 -18.15 16.51 11.92
N ILE A 210 -17.88 15.43 12.64
CA ILE A 210 -17.37 14.18 12.06
C ILE A 210 -18.54 13.29 11.69
N ASN A 211 -18.63 12.97 10.41
CA ASN A 211 -19.61 12.05 9.85
C ASN A 211 -18.90 10.85 9.23
N PHE A 212 -19.61 9.73 9.12
CA PHE A 212 -19.05 8.54 8.47
C PHE A 212 -20.02 7.87 7.50
N ALA A 213 -19.46 7.15 6.55
CA ALA A 213 -20.15 6.25 5.65
C ALA A 213 -19.41 4.91 5.60
N ASP A 214 -20.09 3.87 6.04
CA ASP A 214 -19.59 2.50 6.04
C ASP A 214 -20.24 1.74 4.90
N TYR A 215 -19.42 0.99 4.16
CA TYR A 215 -19.89 0.02 3.18
C TYR A 215 -19.38 -1.35 3.60
N ASN A 216 -20.32 -2.27 3.67
CA ASN A 216 -20.15 -3.57 4.28
C ASN A 216 -19.35 -4.55 3.39
N LEU A 217 -19.18 -4.20 2.10
CA LEU A 217 -18.25 -4.80 1.14
C LEU A 217 -17.41 -3.68 0.51
N PHE A 218 -16.13 -3.95 0.31
CA PHE A 218 -15.19 -3.12 -0.42
C PHE A 218 -14.21 -4.01 -1.19
N SER A 219 -14.14 -3.82 -2.49
CA SER A 219 -13.04 -4.35 -3.30
C SER A 219 -12.70 -3.44 -4.46
N VAL A 220 -11.43 -3.47 -4.86
CA VAL A 220 -10.95 -2.85 -6.08
C VAL A 220 -10.50 -3.97 -7.02
N GLU A 221 -11.02 -4.02 -8.24
CA GLU A 221 -10.61 -5.01 -9.25
C GLU A 221 -9.17 -4.74 -9.74
N ASP A 222 -8.58 -5.64 -10.53
CA ASP A 222 -7.23 -5.46 -11.05
C ASP A 222 -7.14 -4.37 -12.14
N GLU A 223 -5.91 -4.05 -12.56
CA GLU A 223 -5.64 -3.01 -13.56
C GLU A 223 -6.27 -3.28 -14.93
N SER A 224 -6.39 -4.56 -15.35
CA SER A 224 -7.00 -4.92 -16.64
C SER A 224 -8.49 -4.62 -16.67
N HIS A 225 -9.14 -4.63 -15.51
CA HIS A 225 -10.50 -4.19 -15.30
C HIS A 225 -10.62 -2.69 -14.96
N GLY A 226 -9.48 -1.99 -14.89
CA GLY A 226 -9.40 -0.55 -14.67
C GLY A 226 -9.55 -0.13 -13.21
N TYR A 227 -9.13 -0.98 -12.27
CA TYR A 227 -9.29 -0.76 -10.82
C TYR A 227 -10.73 -0.40 -10.44
N ARG A 228 -11.70 -1.13 -11.00
CA ARG A 228 -13.12 -0.90 -10.76
C ARG A 228 -13.46 -1.05 -9.28
N LEU A 229 -14.23 -0.09 -8.75
CA LEU A 229 -14.73 -0.13 -7.38
C LEU A 229 -15.94 -1.06 -7.25
N ARG A 230 -16.01 -1.81 -6.15
CA ARG A 230 -17.19 -2.54 -5.70
C ARG A 230 -17.50 -2.18 -4.26
N LEU A 231 -18.73 -1.80 -4.01
CA LEU A 231 -19.26 -1.48 -2.69
C LEU A 231 -20.46 -2.37 -2.34
N GLY A 232 -20.65 -2.57 -1.04
CA GLY A 232 -21.83 -3.24 -0.50
C GLY A 232 -22.89 -2.27 0.00
N SER A 233 -23.70 -2.73 0.95
CA SER A 233 -24.73 -1.91 1.57
C SER A 233 -24.12 -0.80 2.44
N TYR A 234 -24.68 0.38 2.30
CA TYR A 234 -24.33 1.59 3.06
C TYR A 234 -24.96 1.59 4.46
N THR A 235 -24.21 2.10 5.44
CA THR A 235 -24.72 2.63 6.72
C THR A 235 -23.91 3.85 7.16
N GLY A 236 -24.47 4.74 7.96
CA GLY A 236 -23.72 5.85 8.57
C GLY A 236 -24.48 7.16 8.64
N THR A 237 -23.77 8.24 8.97
CA THR A 237 -24.33 9.58 9.17
C THR A 237 -24.02 10.56 8.03
N ALA A 238 -23.05 10.25 7.16
CA ALA A 238 -22.63 11.14 6.10
C ALA A 238 -23.58 11.20 4.89
N GLY A 239 -24.63 10.36 4.88
CA GLY A 239 -25.42 10.06 3.69
C GLY A 239 -24.68 9.18 2.68
N ASP A 240 -25.43 8.39 1.93
CA ASP A 240 -24.88 7.58 0.84
C ASP A 240 -24.60 8.46 -0.39
N ALA A 241 -23.32 8.66 -0.66
CA ALA A 241 -22.86 9.43 -1.81
C ALA A 241 -22.06 8.58 -2.81
N MET A 242 -21.81 7.30 -2.54
CA MET A 242 -21.01 6.44 -3.44
C MET A 242 -21.89 5.52 -4.28
N THR A 243 -23.04 5.09 -3.76
CA THR A 243 -24.02 4.21 -4.43
C THR A 243 -25.29 4.97 -4.82
N SER A 244 -25.13 6.19 -5.35
CA SER A 244 -26.25 7.01 -5.83
C SER A 244 -27.07 6.31 -6.91
N ASP A 245 -28.40 6.44 -6.86
CA ASP A 245 -29.33 5.98 -7.91
C ASP A 245 -29.14 6.74 -9.25
N ASN A 246 -28.44 7.88 -9.24
CA ASN A 246 -28.14 8.62 -10.45
C ASN A 246 -26.86 8.06 -11.11
N PRO A 247 -26.95 7.48 -12.32
CA PRO A 247 -25.80 6.89 -13.00
C PRO A 247 -24.69 7.87 -13.35
N ASN A 248 -24.99 9.17 -13.41
CA ASN A 248 -24.00 10.20 -13.72
C ASN A 248 -23.21 10.65 -12.48
N THR A 249 -23.61 10.25 -11.28
CA THR A 249 -22.89 10.60 -10.05
C THR A 249 -22.50 9.40 -9.21
N MET A 250 -22.95 8.18 -9.55
CA MET A 250 -22.53 6.96 -8.86
C MET A 250 -21.02 6.73 -8.97
N HIS A 251 -20.45 6.08 -7.95
CA HIS A 251 -19.04 5.71 -7.88
C HIS A 251 -18.84 4.19 -7.79
N ASP A 252 -19.79 3.47 -7.20
CA ASP A 252 -19.80 2.01 -7.27
C ASP A 252 -19.84 1.52 -8.73
N ASN A 253 -19.16 0.41 -9.01
CA ASN A 253 -19.00 -0.19 -10.33
C ASN A 253 -18.26 0.70 -11.37
N MET A 254 -17.83 1.91 -11.01
CA MET A 254 -17.04 2.78 -11.90
C MET A 254 -15.56 2.37 -11.90
N LYS A 255 -14.90 2.61 -13.03
CA LYS A 255 -13.46 2.43 -13.17
C LYS A 255 -12.71 3.65 -12.62
N PHE A 256 -11.46 3.45 -12.23
CA PHE A 256 -10.63 4.56 -11.78
C PHE A 256 -10.16 5.38 -12.99
N SER A 257 -10.21 6.71 -12.88
CA SER A 257 -9.73 7.65 -13.90
C SER A 257 -8.70 8.61 -13.29
N THR A 258 -7.72 9.02 -14.09
CA THR A 258 -6.73 10.05 -13.77
C THR A 258 -6.63 11.07 -14.91
N LYS A 259 -5.89 12.17 -14.70
CA LYS A 259 -5.76 13.25 -15.70
C LYS A 259 -5.25 12.78 -17.07
N ASP A 260 -4.52 11.67 -17.09
CA ASP A 260 -3.86 11.06 -18.24
C ASP A 260 -4.46 9.70 -18.65
N ARG A 261 -5.48 9.22 -17.94
CA ARG A 261 -6.20 7.98 -18.26
C ARG A 261 -7.69 8.13 -17.96
N ASP A 262 -8.43 8.45 -19.01
CA ASP A 262 -9.88 8.62 -18.98
C ASP A 262 -10.58 7.25 -19.08
N GLN A 263 -11.33 6.90 -18.04
CA GLN A 263 -12.14 5.69 -17.97
C GLN A 263 -13.53 5.98 -17.38
N ASP A 264 -13.91 7.25 -17.32
CA ASP A 264 -15.20 7.67 -16.81
C ASP A 264 -16.28 7.58 -17.90
N THR A 265 -17.54 7.88 -17.56
CA THR A 265 -18.66 7.75 -18.50
C THR A 265 -19.04 9.08 -19.15
N TYR A 266 -18.29 10.14 -18.88
CA TYR A 266 -18.56 11.46 -19.43
C TYR A 266 -17.89 11.64 -20.80
N SER A 267 -18.39 12.61 -21.57
CA SER A 267 -17.81 12.94 -22.89
C SER A 267 -16.42 13.58 -22.83
N LYS A 268 -15.96 13.96 -21.63
CA LYS A 268 -14.66 14.58 -21.34
C LYS A 268 -14.09 13.95 -20.08
N ASN A 269 -12.79 14.10 -19.87
CA ASN A 269 -12.13 13.56 -18.69
C ASN A 269 -12.51 14.33 -17.40
N CYS A 270 -13.27 13.66 -16.53
CA CYS A 270 -13.66 14.17 -15.21
C CYS A 270 -12.45 14.37 -14.30
N ALA A 271 -11.51 13.43 -14.28
CA ALA A 271 -10.32 13.48 -13.43
C ALA A 271 -9.39 14.65 -13.79
N TYR A 272 -9.33 15.00 -15.09
CA TYR A 272 -8.65 16.21 -15.56
C TYR A 272 -9.40 17.48 -15.12
N SER A 273 -10.72 17.51 -15.31
CA SER A 273 -11.56 18.70 -15.06
C SER A 273 -11.74 19.03 -13.58
N TYR A 274 -11.73 18.01 -12.72
CA TYR A 274 -12.02 18.13 -11.29
C TYR A 274 -10.82 17.80 -10.39
N GLU A 275 -9.63 17.69 -10.99
CA GLU A 275 -8.34 17.63 -10.31
C GLU A 275 -8.26 16.56 -9.22
N GLY A 276 -8.05 15.31 -9.63
CA GLY A 276 -7.94 14.20 -8.69
C GLY A 276 -8.27 12.90 -9.37
N GLY A 277 -7.54 11.83 -9.05
CA GLY A 277 -7.88 10.49 -9.47
C GLY A 277 -9.02 9.94 -8.62
N TRP A 278 -10.06 9.39 -9.27
CA TRP A 278 -11.22 8.83 -8.59
C TRP A 278 -11.99 7.85 -9.48
N TRP A 279 -12.94 7.14 -8.89
CA TRP A 279 -13.93 6.32 -9.61
C TRP A 279 -15.05 7.19 -10.16
N TYR A 280 -14.77 8.04 -11.15
CA TYR A 280 -15.76 8.96 -11.72
C TYR A 280 -16.78 8.26 -12.63
N SER A 281 -18.00 8.79 -12.64
CA SER A 281 -19.03 8.54 -13.65
C SER A 281 -19.15 9.74 -14.59
N ALA A 282 -20.15 10.62 -14.40
CA ALA A 282 -20.33 11.83 -15.23
C ALA A 282 -20.82 13.08 -14.44
N CYS A 283 -20.08 13.58 -13.44
CA CYS A 283 -18.77 13.11 -13.01
C CYS A 283 -18.77 12.53 -11.59
N TYR A 284 -19.36 13.21 -10.61
CA TYR A 284 -19.26 12.79 -9.22
C TYR A 284 -20.38 13.31 -8.31
N SER A 285 -20.68 12.55 -7.27
CA SER A 285 -21.23 13.06 -5.99
C SER A 285 -20.16 13.16 -4.90
N VAL A 286 -18.99 12.56 -5.07
CA VAL A 286 -17.88 12.56 -4.10
C VAL A 286 -16.58 13.02 -4.77
N ARG A 287 -15.87 13.96 -4.11
CA ARG A 287 -14.59 14.49 -4.57
C ARG A 287 -13.66 14.72 -3.37
N LEU A 288 -13.01 13.65 -2.92
CA LEU A 288 -12.14 13.64 -1.73
C LEU A 288 -10.65 13.81 -2.07
N ASN A 289 -10.23 13.35 -3.24
CA ASN A 289 -8.86 13.52 -3.74
C ASN A 289 -8.74 14.89 -4.44
N PHE A 290 -8.88 15.98 -3.69
CA PHE A 290 -8.88 17.34 -4.22
C PHE A 290 -8.16 18.29 -3.28
N LYS A 291 -7.51 19.32 -3.84
CA LYS A 291 -6.86 20.36 -3.06
C LYS A 291 -7.85 21.51 -2.78
N GLY A 292 -8.14 21.75 -1.51
CA GLY A 292 -9.16 22.70 -1.09
C GLY A 292 -10.42 21.99 -0.58
N GLY A 293 -11.57 22.65 -0.69
CA GLY A 293 -12.80 22.12 -0.14
C GLY A 293 -13.30 20.88 -0.90
N MET A 294 -13.42 19.77 -0.17
CA MET A 294 -13.89 18.50 -0.71
C MET A 294 -15.42 18.46 -0.82
N THR A 295 -15.95 17.50 -1.58
CA THR A 295 -17.39 17.27 -1.75
C THR A 295 -17.77 15.86 -1.31
N TRP A 296 -18.87 15.76 -0.58
CA TRP A 296 -19.52 14.50 -0.22
C TRP A 296 -21.05 14.68 -0.32
N GLY A 297 -21.63 14.22 -1.43
CA GLY A 297 -23.07 14.22 -1.67
C GLY A 297 -23.76 15.53 -1.30
N SER A 298 -24.77 15.44 -0.43
CA SER A 298 -25.46 16.59 0.16
C SER A 298 -24.83 17.11 1.44
N LEU A 299 -23.92 16.36 2.08
CA LEU A 299 -23.31 16.72 3.36
C LEU A 299 -22.47 18.00 3.24
N CYS A 300 -21.63 18.07 2.21
CA CYS A 300 -20.77 19.22 1.95
C CYS A 300 -20.49 19.34 0.45
N LYS A 301 -20.47 20.57 -0.06
CA LYS A 301 -20.31 20.88 -1.49
C LYS A 301 -19.15 21.83 -1.67
N GLY A 302 -17.96 21.28 -1.90
CA GLY A 302 -16.74 22.06 -2.07
C GLY A 302 -16.27 22.76 -0.80
N ASN A 303 -16.66 22.25 0.39
CA ASN A 303 -16.35 22.87 1.67
C ASN A 303 -16.07 21.88 2.82
N CYS A 304 -15.97 20.57 2.54
CA CYS A 304 -15.47 19.63 3.54
C CYS A 304 -14.01 19.94 3.92
N LYS A 305 -13.70 19.78 5.21
CA LYS A 305 -12.41 20.14 5.81
C LYS A 305 -11.39 19.01 5.77
N SER A 306 -11.81 17.76 6.00
CA SER A 306 -10.91 16.60 5.96
C SER A 306 -11.64 15.34 5.51
N SER A 307 -10.88 14.38 4.99
CA SER A 307 -11.35 13.03 4.67
C SER A 307 -10.35 11.98 5.11
N LEU A 308 -10.86 10.81 5.50
CA LEU A 308 -10.07 9.63 5.81
C LEU A 308 -10.81 8.41 5.27
N ILE A 309 -10.11 7.54 4.54
CA ILE A 309 -10.66 6.28 4.04
C ILE A 309 -9.91 5.14 4.70
N LEU A 310 -10.63 4.27 5.38
CA LEU A 310 -10.08 3.12 6.10
C LEU A 310 -10.69 1.83 5.61
N ILE A 311 -9.90 0.76 5.54
CA ILE A 311 -10.38 -0.58 5.23
C ILE A 311 -10.00 -1.57 6.32
N LYS A 312 -10.86 -2.55 6.54
CA LYS A 312 -10.65 -3.65 7.50
C LYS A 312 -11.38 -4.89 6.99
N PRO A 313 -10.93 -6.12 7.27
CA PRO A 313 -11.72 -7.30 6.98
C PRO A 313 -13.13 -7.20 7.62
N ALA A 314 -14.15 -7.61 6.87
CA ALA A 314 -15.50 -7.76 7.41
C ALA A 314 -15.55 -8.94 8.39
N LEU A 315 -16.42 -8.83 9.40
CA LEU A 315 -16.50 -9.84 10.48
C LEU A 315 -17.47 -10.99 10.18
N TYR A 316 -18.12 -11.01 9.01
CA TYR A 316 -19.09 -12.03 8.62
C TYR A 316 -18.67 -12.69 7.30
N CYS A 317 -18.99 -13.99 7.20
CA CYS A 317 -18.72 -14.84 6.05
C CYS A 317 -19.83 -14.71 5.00
#